data_AF-A0A357AZE0-F1
#
_entry.id   AF-A0A357AZE0-F1
#
_cell.length_a   1.000
_cell.length_b   1.000
_cell.length_c   1.000
_cell.angle_alpha   90.00
_cell.angle_beta   90.00
_cell.angle_gamma   90.00
#
_symmetry.space_group_name_H-M   'P 1'
#
loop_
_entity.id
_entity.type
_entity.pdbx_description
1 polymer ?
#
loop_
_entity_poly.entity_id
_entity_poly.type
_entity_poly.pdbx_seq_one_letter_code
_entity_poly.pdbx_strand_id
1 'polypeptide(L)'
;DGDEMTRVIWQMVKDELLCPFIDLKTEYYDLGLINRDETGDAVTFAAAEAIKEHRVGVKCATITPNAQRVEEYGLRGLLPSPNATIRAALDGTVFRSPIMTRC
;
A
#
# COMPACT_ATOMS: atom_id res chain seq x y z
N ASP A 1 3.90 -2.74 -0.63
CA ASP A 1 4.51 -1.57 -1.29
C ASP A 1 3.43 -0.68 -1.91
N GLY A 2 3.82 0.44 -2.53
CA GLY A 2 2.90 1.43 -3.11
C GLY A 2 3.41 2.06 -4.40
N ASP A 3 3.01 3.31 -4.65
CA ASP A 3 3.17 4.00 -5.94
C ASP A 3 4.00 5.29 -5.87
N GLU A 4 4.44 5.74 -7.05
CA GLU A 4 5.09 7.03 -7.31
C GLU A 4 6.21 7.38 -6.30
N MET A 5 6.28 8.64 -5.85
CA MET A 5 7.33 9.11 -4.96
C MET A 5 7.31 8.38 -3.61
N THR A 6 6.12 7.95 -3.15
CA THR A 6 6.02 7.24 -1.86
C THR A 6 6.69 5.87 -1.91
N ARG A 7 6.69 5.19 -3.06
CA ARG A 7 7.43 3.93 -3.26
C ARG A 7 8.94 4.14 -3.13
N VAL A 8 9.46 5.23 -3.71
CA VAL A 8 10.89 5.57 -3.62
C VAL A 8 11.27 5.88 -2.17
N ILE A 9 10.49 6.75 -1.49
CA ILE A 9 10.71 7.08 -0.08
C ILE A 9 10.58 5.83 0.80
N TRP A 10 9.64 4.93 0.51
CA TRP A 10 9.46 3.69 1.25
C TRP A 10 10.71 2.81 1.21
N GLN A 11 11.37 2.73 0.06
CA GLN A 11 12.63 2.01 -0.06
C GLN A 11 13.74 2.70 0.76
N MET A 12 13.87 4.02 0.66
CA MET A 12 14.83 4.79 1.46
C MET A 12 14.63 4.60 2.97
N VAL A 13 13.37 4.64 3.46
CA VAL A 13 13.06 4.43 4.88
C VAL A 13 13.49 3.04 5.34
N LYS A 14 13.22 1.99 4.55
CA LYS A 14 13.68 0.64 4.90
C LYS A 14 15.21 0.57 4.95
N ASP A 15 15.87 1.10 3.93
CA ASP A 15 17.33 0.96 3.77
C ASP A 15 18.12 1.81 4.76
N GLU A 16 17.67 3.03 5.06
CA GLU A 16 18.40 3.97 5.91
C GLU A 16 17.98 3.89 7.38
N LEU A 17 16.72 3.56 7.67
CA LEU A 17 16.13 3.73 9.01
C LEU A 17 15.66 2.43 9.67
N LEU A 18 15.51 1.32 8.92
CA LEU A 18 15.02 0.05 9.47
C LEU A 18 16.07 -1.05 9.38
N CYS A 19 16.37 -1.53 8.17
CA CYS A 19 17.22 -2.69 7.91
C CYS A 19 18.63 -2.63 8.55
N PRO A 20 19.28 -1.46 8.72
CA PRO A 20 20.56 -1.39 9.43
C PRO A 20 20.45 -1.67 10.93
N PHE A 21 19.25 -1.55 11.52
CA PHE A 21 19.02 -1.59 12.96
C PHE A 21 18.16 -2.77 13.42
N ILE A 22 17.38 -3.37 12.52
CA ILE A 22 16.51 -4.51 12.82
C ILE A 22 16.55 -5.58 11.73
N ASP A 23 16.50 -6.85 12.14
CA ASP A 23 16.18 -7.97 11.26
C ASP A 23 14.68 -7.93 10.92
N LEU A 24 14.34 -7.18 9.87
CA LEU A 24 12.97 -6.90 9.51
C LEU A 24 12.32 -8.11 8.81
N LYS A 25 11.51 -8.86 9.56
CA LYS A 25 10.71 -9.97 9.04
C LYS A 25 9.35 -9.47 8.56
N THR A 26 9.13 -9.51 7.25
CA THR A 26 7.88 -9.04 6.63
C THR A 26 7.43 -10.00 5.55
N GLU A 27 6.12 -10.26 5.49
CA GLU A 27 5.48 -10.73 4.26
C GLU A 27 5.25 -9.55 3.32
N TYR A 28 5.75 -9.66 2.10
CA TYR A 28 5.77 -8.57 1.13
C TYR A 28 4.65 -8.72 0.10
N TYR A 29 3.84 -7.68 -0.04
CA TYR A 29 2.80 -7.56 -1.06
C TYR A 29 2.99 -6.26 -1.83
N ASP A 30 3.18 -6.35 -3.15
CA ASP A 30 3.29 -5.17 -4.01
C ASP A 30 1.90 -4.66 -4.39
N LEU A 31 1.46 -3.55 -3.80
CA LEU A 31 0.18 -2.92 -4.13
C LEU A 31 0.35 -1.78 -5.14
N GLY A 32 1.47 -1.73 -5.85
CA GLY A 32 1.67 -0.81 -6.96
C GLY A 32 0.63 -1.03 -8.06
N LEU A 33 0.24 0.05 -8.72
CA LEU A 33 -0.88 0.08 -9.67
C LEU A 33 -0.75 -0.95 -10.79
N ILE A 34 0.45 -1.13 -11.34
CA ILE A 34 0.73 -2.11 -12.40
C ILE A 34 0.53 -3.54 -11.90
N ASN A 35 1.12 -3.92 -10.76
CA ASN A 35 0.95 -5.27 -10.21
C ASN A 35 -0.52 -5.55 -9.84
N ARG A 36 -1.24 -4.53 -9.37
CA ARG A 36 -2.68 -4.64 -9.13
C ARG A 36 -3.46 -4.88 -10.42
N ASP A 37 -3.16 -4.17 -11.50
CA ASP A 37 -3.82 -4.38 -12.80
C ASP A 37 -3.50 -5.77 -13.38
N GLU A 38 -2.24 -6.20 -13.28
CA GLU A 38 -1.78 -7.52 -13.74
C GLU A 38 -2.51 -8.66 -13.02
N THR A 39 -2.69 -8.53 -11.70
CA THR A 39 -3.34 -9.53 -10.84
C THR A 39 -4.86 -9.42 -10.77
N GLY A 40 -5.48 -8.48 -11.51
CA GLY A 40 -6.92 -8.23 -11.39
C GLY A 40 -7.34 -7.81 -9.97
N ASP A 41 -6.46 -7.07 -9.29
CA ASP A 41 -6.52 -6.62 -7.90
C ASP A 41 -6.46 -7.72 -6.83
N ALA A 42 -6.19 -8.99 -7.19
CA ALA A 42 -6.11 -10.10 -6.24
C ALA A 42 -5.03 -9.88 -5.16
N VAL A 43 -3.92 -9.20 -5.50
CA VAL A 43 -2.85 -8.88 -4.53
C VAL A 43 -3.34 -8.01 -3.38
N THR A 44 -4.33 -7.13 -3.61
CA THR A 44 -4.91 -6.26 -2.58
C THR A 44 -5.70 -7.06 -1.56
N PHE A 45 -6.46 -8.06 -2.01
CA PHE A 45 -7.20 -8.97 -1.12
C PHE A 45 -6.26 -9.90 -0.36
N ALA A 46 -5.24 -10.45 -1.03
CA ALA A 46 -4.23 -11.29 -0.38
C ALA A 46 -3.50 -10.53 0.73
N ALA A 47 -3.14 -9.26 0.49
CA ALA A 47 -2.55 -8.41 1.52
C ALA A 47 -3.51 -8.16 2.69
N ALA A 48 -4.81 -7.98 2.43
CA ALA A 48 -5.81 -7.82 3.49
C ALA A 48 -5.95 -9.09 4.36
N GLU A 49 -5.97 -10.28 3.74
CA GLU A 49 -6.03 -11.55 4.47
C GLU A 49 -4.75 -11.80 5.31
N ALA A 50 -3.57 -11.49 4.76
CA ALA A 50 -2.32 -11.56 5.54
C ALA A 50 -2.33 -10.62 6.76
N ILE A 51 -2.91 -9.42 6.62
CA ILE A 51 -3.08 -8.50 7.76
C ILE A 51 -4.04 -9.09 8.80
N LYS A 52 -5.09 -9.82 8.40
CA LYS A 52 -5.98 -10.50 9.37
C LYS A 52 -5.25 -11.58 10.15
N GLU A 53 -4.43 -12.38 9.45
CA GLU A 53 -3.65 -13.46 10.05
C GLU A 53 -2.59 -12.92 11.03
N HIS A 54 -1.77 -11.97 10.56
CA HIS A 54 -0.63 -11.42 11.32
C HIS A 54 -1.00 -10.24 12.23
N ARG A 55 -2.23 -9.72 12.11
CA ARG A 55 -2.84 -8.62 12.89
C ARG A 55 -2.22 -7.24 12.71
N VAL A 56 -1.05 -7.14 12.08
CA VAL A 56 -0.31 -5.90 11.89
C VAL A 56 0.07 -5.74 10.42
N GLY A 57 -0.21 -4.57 9.86
CA GLY A 57 0.18 -4.21 8.50
C GLY A 57 0.71 -2.80 8.44
N VAL A 58 1.74 -2.57 7.63
CA VAL A 58 2.23 -1.25 7.25
C VAL A 58 2.08 -1.08 5.74
N LYS A 59 1.47 0.02 5.32
CA LYS A 59 1.09 0.24 3.93
C LYS A 59 1.62 1.57 3.40
N CYS A 60 2.32 1.50 2.26
CA CYS A 60 2.70 2.66 1.47
C CYS A 60 1.47 3.24 0.73
N ALA A 61 1.51 4.54 0.39
CA ALA A 61 0.43 5.17 -0.38
C ALA A 61 0.32 4.55 -1.78
N THR A 62 -0.90 4.48 -2.30
CA THR A 62 -1.24 3.80 -3.57
C THR A 62 -2.19 4.67 -4.39
N ILE A 63 -2.08 4.59 -5.71
CA ILE A 63 -2.99 5.24 -6.65
C ILE A 63 -4.36 4.55 -6.58
N THR A 64 -5.42 5.36 -6.56
CA THR A 64 -6.76 4.92 -6.95
C THR A 64 -7.00 5.46 -8.36
N PRO A 65 -7.03 4.60 -9.39
CA PRO A 65 -7.01 5.07 -10.77
C PRO A 65 -8.32 5.79 -11.14
N ASN A 66 -8.18 6.88 -11.89
CA ASN A 66 -9.26 7.54 -12.62
C ASN A 66 -9.04 7.33 -14.13
N ALA A 67 -9.91 7.88 -14.98
CA ALA A 67 -9.79 7.73 -16.44
C ALA A 67 -8.42 8.20 -16.98
N GLN A 68 -7.88 9.29 -16.45
CA GLN A 68 -6.55 9.78 -16.84
C GLN A 68 -5.44 8.81 -16.46
N ARG A 69 -5.48 8.22 -15.26
CA ARG A 69 -4.49 7.22 -14.83
C ARG A 69 -4.60 5.91 -15.62
N VAL A 70 -5.80 5.54 -16.07
CA VAL A 70 -5.98 4.39 -16.98
C VAL A 70 -5.24 4.61 -18.29
N GLU A 71 -5.35 5.82 -18.87
CA GLU A 71 -4.62 6.18 -20.09
C GLU A 71 -3.11 6.26 -19.85
N GLU A 72 -2.69 6.97 -18.80
CA GLU A 72 -1.26 7.18 -18.47
C GLU A 72 -0.50 5.86 -18.24
N TYR A 73 -1.12 4.90 -17.57
CA TYR A 73 -0.49 3.61 -17.21
C TYR A 73 -0.93 2.44 -18.10
N GLY A 74 -1.82 2.67 -19.08
CA GLY A 74 -2.32 1.62 -19.98
C GLY A 74 -3.08 0.49 -19.27
N LEU A 75 -3.89 0.82 -18.26
CA LEU A 75 -4.56 -0.16 -17.41
C LEU A 75 -5.70 -0.88 -18.14
N ARG A 76 -5.99 -2.12 -17.74
CA ARG A 76 -7.14 -2.90 -18.28
C ARG A 76 -8.48 -2.28 -17.91
N GLY A 77 -8.55 -1.52 -16.81
CA GLY A 77 -9.75 -0.83 -16.38
C GLY A 77 -9.58 -0.05 -15.08
N LEU A 78 -10.71 0.45 -14.58
CA LEU A 78 -10.76 1.11 -13.27
C LEU A 78 -10.74 0.06 -12.15
N LEU A 79 -9.75 0.16 -11.27
CA LEU A 79 -9.64 -0.67 -10.07
C LEU A 79 -10.19 0.10 -8.85
N PRO A 80 -10.79 -0.60 -7.86
CA PRO A 80 -11.21 0.05 -6.62
C PRO A 80 -10.02 0.60 -5.83
N SER A 81 -10.27 1.43 -4.82
CA SER A 81 -9.19 1.92 -3.96
C SER A 81 -8.66 0.81 -3.05
N PRO A 82 -7.34 0.53 -3.00
CA PRO A 82 -6.77 -0.44 -2.06
C PRO A 82 -7.12 -0.15 -0.61
N ASN A 83 -7.15 1.14 -0.26
CA ASN A 83 -7.48 1.57 1.09
C ASN A 83 -8.94 1.25 1.45
N ALA A 84 -9.85 1.33 0.48
CA ALA A 84 -11.25 0.97 0.70
C ALA A 84 -11.41 -0.55 0.80
N THR A 85 -10.78 -1.31 -0.11
CA THR A 85 -10.81 -2.77 -0.12
C THR A 85 -10.27 -3.35 1.19
N ILE A 86 -9.08 -2.92 1.62
CA ILE A 86 -8.47 -3.40 2.87
C ILE A 86 -9.32 -3.00 4.08
N ARG A 87 -9.87 -1.78 4.13
CA ARG A 87 -10.71 -1.35 5.26
C ARG A 87 -11.99 -2.16 5.36
N ALA A 88 -12.65 -2.42 4.23
CA ALA A 88 -13.85 -3.25 4.19
C ALA A 88 -13.56 -4.68 4.64
N ALA A 89 -12.41 -5.24 4.23
CA ALA A 89 -11.99 -6.57 4.65
C ALA A 89 -11.70 -6.65 6.16
N LEU A 90 -11.07 -5.62 6.75
CA LEU A 90 -10.67 -5.60 8.16
C LEU A 90 -11.74 -5.09 9.12
N ASP A 91 -12.88 -4.58 8.61
CA ASP A 91 -13.94 -3.94 9.38
C ASP A 91 -13.43 -2.88 10.39
N GLY A 92 -12.51 -2.02 9.91
CA GLY A 92 -11.75 -1.10 10.75
C GLY A 92 -12.16 0.36 10.65
N THR A 93 -11.96 1.11 11.74
CA THR A 93 -12.04 2.58 11.76
C THR A 93 -10.66 3.21 11.61
N VAL A 94 -10.54 4.25 10.78
CA VAL A 94 -9.28 4.98 10.60
C VAL A 94 -9.22 6.15 11.57
N PHE A 95 -8.22 6.12 12.46
CA PHE A 95 -7.88 7.24 13.32
C PHE A 95 -6.74 8.05 12.69
N ARG A 96 -6.85 9.38 12.74
CA ARG A 96 -5.81 10.30 12.26
C ARG A 96 -5.37 11.17 13.41
N SER A 97 -4.06 11.33 13.57
CA SER A 97 -3.44 12.16 14.61
C SER A 97 -2.33 13.02 14.01
N PRO A 98 -2.20 14.30 14.40
CA PRO A 98 -1.11 15.15 13.92
C PRO A 98 0.23 14.74 14.54
N ILE A 99 1.32 14.92 13.77
CA ILE A 99 2.69 14.87 14.29
C ILE A 99 3.10 16.31 14.64
N MET A 100 3.18 16.63 15.92
CA MET A 100 3.51 17.97 16.40
C MET A 100 5.03 18.17 16.45
N THR A 101 5.49 19.36 16.07
CA THR A 101 6.89 19.80 16.17
C THR A 101 7.00 21.04 17.05
N ARG A 102 8.20 21.32 17.59
CA ARG A 102 8.44 22.57 18.33
C ARG A 102 8.60 23.71 17.32
N CYS A 103 7.85 24.79 17.52
CA CYS A 103 7.99 26.05 16.77
C CYS A 103 9.26 26.81 17.19
#